data_AF-A0AA46PFQ5-F1
#
_entry.id   AF-A0AA46PFQ5-F1
#
_cell.length_a   1.000
_cell.length_b   1.000
_cell.length_c   1.000
_cell.angle_alpha   90.00
_cell.angle_beta   90.00
_cell.angle_gamma   90.00
#
_symmetry.space_group_name_H-M   'P 1'
#
loop_
_entity.id
_entity.type
_entity.pdbx_description
1 polymer ?
#
loop_
_entity_poly.entity_id
_entity_poly.type
_entity_poly.pdbx_seq_one_letter_code
_entity_poly.pdbx_strand_id
1 'polypeptide(L)'
;MELFQLSRKSMADFLLSLKGEGELSPKQILQQAWAAAHAKKGISTEAFLDTKMPAIFEKLLRADLQNIGFSINEIVALGNQIEFTQLSSTAVQNWVKRDVKNLIGSPQIGKKYSVDQAAMLFIVEDLKATLDFDSIRKILDLLFNDLDDRSDDLIEPIPFYSAYAAIFEKAHHHNILGENMHDGIERCIKQEALQTLDSFQDFTDQQKDIVSNILVTASLTVLSAYYKSLTKKYVTATLFLNG
;
A
#
# COMPACT_ATOMS: atom_id res chain seq x y z
N MET A 1 -9.76 19.71 -9.30
CA MET A 1 -8.78 19.97 -8.23
C MET A 1 -7.96 18.70 -8.13
N GLU A 2 -6.65 18.74 -8.41
CA GLU A 2 -5.80 17.55 -8.23
C GLU A 2 -5.88 17.15 -6.74
N LEU A 3 -6.35 15.93 -6.48
CA LEU A 3 -6.37 15.37 -5.14
C LEU A 3 -4.93 14.94 -4.81
N PHE A 4 -4.41 15.41 -3.68
CA PHE A 4 -3.11 14.97 -3.20
C PHE A 4 -3.17 13.48 -2.83
N GLN A 5 -2.46 12.64 -3.60
CA GLN A 5 -2.33 11.20 -3.37
C GLN A 5 -0.87 10.86 -3.03
N LEU A 6 -0.70 9.76 -2.32
CA LEU A 6 0.58 9.17 -1.97
C LEU A 6 0.84 7.96 -2.87
N SER A 7 2.11 7.78 -3.25
CA SER A 7 2.56 6.48 -3.74
C SER A 7 2.40 5.43 -2.63
N ARG A 8 2.37 4.15 -3.01
CA ARG A 8 2.30 3.06 -2.02
C ARG A 8 3.48 3.08 -1.06
N LYS A 9 4.69 3.40 -1.55
CA LYS A 9 5.88 3.50 -0.70
C LYS A 9 5.74 4.64 0.31
N SER A 10 5.30 5.81 -0.15
CA SER A 10 5.06 6.96 0.73
C SER A 10 3.97 6.66 1.76
N MET A 11 2.94 5.89 1.40
CA MET A 11 1.93 5.43 2.35
C MET A 11 2.50 4.44 3.37
N ALA A 12 3.33 3.48 2.95
CA ALA A 12 3.97 2.53 3.87
C ALA A 12 4.85 3.25 4.90
N ASP A 13 5.66 4.22 4.44
CA ASP A 13 6.49 5.05 5.33
C ASP A 13 5.63 5.88 6.27
N PHE A 14 4.52 6.44 5.76
CA PHE A 14 3.56 7.17 6.58
C PHE A 14 2.97 6.28 7.68
N LEU A 15 2.57 5.04 7.36
CA LEU A 15 2.08 4.09 8.35
C LEU A 15 3.14 3.73 9.40
N LEU A 16 4.40 3.48 9.01
CA LEU A 16 5.50 3.27 9.97
C LEU A 16 5.64 4.46 10.93
N SER A 17 5.67 5.68 10.38
CA SER A 17 5.79 6.90 11.20
C SER A 17 4.63 7.09 12.18
N LEU A 18 3.44 6.58 11.84
CA LEU A 18 2.28 6.60 12.73
C LEU A 18 2.40 5.59 13.88
N LYS A 19 3.10 4.45 13.69
CA LYS A 19 3.48 3.52 14.77
C LYS A 19 4.59 4.07 15.68
N GLY A 20 5.17 5.22 15.33
CA GLY A 20 6.37 5.74 15.99
C GLY A 20 7.65 5.04 15.53
N GLU A 21 7.59 4.32 14.41
CA GLU A 21 8.72 3.66 13.77
C GLU A 21 9.20 4.47 12.56
N GLY A 22 10.47 4.28 12.17
CA GLY A 22 11.08 5.00 11.05
C GLY A 22 11.74 6.33 11.43
N GLU A 23 12.40 6.95 10.45
CA GLU A 23 13.29 8.10 10.68
C GLU A 23 12.57 9.46 10.59
N LEU A 24 11.43 9.50 9.90
CA LEU A 24 10.71 10.73 9.56
C LEU A 24 9.37 10.79 10.26
N SER A 25 9.00 11.98 10.73
CA SER A 25 7.66 12.22 11.26
C SER A 25 6.58 12.13 10.17
N PRO A 26 5.31 11.83 10.52
CA PRO A 26 4.21 11.79 9.55
C PRO A 26 4.11 13.07 8.71
N LYS A 27 4.38 14.23 9.31
CA LYS A 27 4.40 15.52 8.61
C LYS A 27 5.49 15.60 7.54
N GLN A 28 6.71 15.17 7.87
CA GLN A 28 7.85 15.21 6.94
C GLN A 28 7.61 14.30 5.73
N ILE A 29 7.00 13.13 5.95
CA ILE A 29 6.67 12.19 4.86
C ILE A 29 5.66 12.81 3.90
N LEU A 30 4.59 13.42 4.41
CA LEU A 30 3.61 14.11 3.56
C LEU A 30 4.23 15.29 2.80
N GLN A 31 5.13 16.05 3.45
CA GLN A 31 5.86 17.14 2.80
C GLN A 31 6.76 16.65 1.66
N GLN A 32 7.50 15.56 1.87
CA GLN A 32 8.35 14.96 0.84
C GLN A 32 7.54 14.41 -0.32
N ALA A 33 6.45 13.69 -0.05
CA ALA A 33 5.57 13.16 -1.08
C ALA A 33 4.92 14.27 -1.91
N TRP A 34 4.50 15.36 -1.26
CA TRP A 34 3.97 16.52 -1.97
C TRP A 34 5.02 17.20 -2.83
N ALA A 35 6.24 17.39 -2.31
CA ALA A 35 7.34 17.99 -3.06
C ALA A 35 7.70 17.12 -4.29
N ALA A 36 7.76 15.80 -4.14
CA ALA A 36 8.02 14.87 -5.24
C ALA A 36 6.95 14.96 -6.35
N ALA A 37 5.67 15.00 -5.97
CA ALA A 37 4.56 15.12 -6.92
C ALA A 37 4.56 16.47 -7.68
N HIS A 38 5.11 17.53 -7.08
CA HIS A 38 5.13 18.88 -7.65
C HIS A 38 6.51 19.34 -8.15
N ALA A 39 7.53 18.48 -8.05
CA ALA A 39 8.91 18.80 -8.46
C ALA A 39 9.00 19.24 -9.94
N LYS A 40 8.18 18.64 -10.82
CA LYS A 40 8.09 19.01 -12.25
C LYS A 40 7.40 20.36 -12.50
N LYS A 41 6.70 20.93 -11.50
CA LYS A 41 5.99 22.21 -11.58
C LYS A 41 6.78 23.39 -10.97
N GLY A 42 7.96 23.15 -10.39
CA GLY A 42 8.83 24.20 -9.83
C GLY A 42 8.27 24.91 -8.61
N ILE A 43 7.29 24.32 -7.92
CA ILE A 43 6.58 24.93 -6.78
C ILE A 43 7.37 24.69 -5.49
N SER A 44 7.59 25.75 -4.69
CA SER A 44 8.31 25.67 -3.41
C SER A 44 7.54 24.86 -2.36
N THR A 45 8.26 24.34 -1.36
CA THR A 45 7.70 23.62 -0.19
C THR A 45 6.72 24.45 0.64
N GLU A 46 6.72 25.78 0.50
CA GLU A 46 5.81 26.69 1.21
C GLU A 46 4.36 26.51 0.76
N ALA A 47 4.12 26.14 -0.51
CA ALA A 47 2.78 25.88 -1.05
C ALA A 47 2.14 24.57 -0.54
N PHE A 48 2.89 23.72 0.18
CA PHE A 48 2.30 22.60 0.93
C PHE A 48 1.32 23.09 2.00
N LEU A 49 1.64 24.23 2.65
CA LEU A 49 0.77 24.81 3.68
C LEU A 49 -0.53 25.38 3.11
N ASP A 50 -0.51 25.81 1.85
CA ASP A 50 -1.67 26.40 1.16
C ASP A 50 -2.50 25.35 0.40
N THR A 51 -1.98 24.12 0.25
CA THR A 51 -2.70 23.02 -0.40
C THR A 51 -3.79 22.51 0.55
N LYS A 52 -5.04 22.45 0.08
CA LYS A 52 -6.13 21.83 0.83
C LYS A 52 -5.87 20.34 1.00
N MET A 53 -5.35 19.96 2.16
CA MET A 53 -5.07 18.57 2.50
C MET A 53 -6.37 17.76 2.64
N PRO A 54 -6.36 16.49 2.21
CA PRO A 54 -7.40 15.54 2.60
C PRO A 54 -7.61 15.55 4.12
N ALA A 55 -8.87 15.65 4.56
CA ALA A 55 -9.21 15.77 5.98
C ALA A 55 -8.68 14.62 6.86
N ILE A 56 -8.48 13.44 6.26
CA ILE A 56 -7.87 12.29 6.95
C ILE A 56 -6.42 12.58 7.36
N PHE A 57 -5.61 13.23 6.51
CA PHE A 57 -4.24 13.59 6.85
C PHE A 57 -4.22 14.69 7.92
N GLU A 58 -5.06 15.72 7.80
CA GLU A 58 -5.15 16.77 8.84
C GLU A 58 -5.48 16.19 10.22
N LYS A 59 -6.39 15.21 10.25
CA LYS A 59 -6.74 14.49 11.47
C LYS A 59 -5.56 13.71 12.04
N LEU A 60 -4.85 12.95 11.21
CA LEU A 60 -3.74 12.09 11.66
C LEU A 60 -2.52 12.89 12.11
N LEU A 61 -2.27 14.06 11.50
CA LEU A 61 -1.22 14.98 11.93
C LEU A 61 -1.46 15.58 13.33
N ARG A 62 -2.69 15.52 13.84
CA ARG A 62 -3.07 16.00 15.19
C ARG A 62 -3.32 14.85 16.17
N ALA A 63 -3.19 13.61 15.72
CA ALA A 63 -3.50 12.45 16.54
C ALA A 63 -2.40 12.18 17.58
N ASP A 64 -2.79 11.61 18.71
CA ASP A 64 -1.86 10.99 19.64
C ASP A 64 -1.35 9.67 19.04
N LEU A 65 -0.07 9.64 18.68
CA LEU A 65 0.56 8.48 18.04
C LEU A 65 0.62 7.26 18.97
N GLN A 66 0.62 7.46 20.29
CA GLN A 66 0.71 6.36 21.26
C GLN A 66 -0.55 5.48 21.29
N ASN A 67 -1.70 5.99 20.80
CA ASN A 67 -2.98 5.31 20.83
C ASN A 67 -3.70 5.37 19.48
N ILE A 68 -2.92 5.37 18.40
CA ILE A 68 -3.48 5.52 17.06
C ILE A 68 -4.26 4.27 16.63
N GLY A 69 -5.46 4.50 16.13
CA GLY A 69 -6.31 3.46 15.57
C GLY A 69 -7.37 4.06 14.65
N PHE A 70 -7.86 3.24 13.73
CA PHE A 70 -8.74 3.63 12.64
C PHE A 70 -10.09 2.92 12.72
N SER A 71 -11.16 3.68 12.55
CA SER A 71 -12.45 3.14 12.13
C SER A 71 -12.40 2.73 10.65
N ILE A 72 -13.32 1.89 10.20
CA ILE A 72 -13.39 1.45 8.79
C ILE A 72 -13.46 2.64 7.83
N ASN A 73 -14.22 3.69 8.17
CA ASN A 73 -14.32 4.87 7.32
C ASN A 73 -12.99 5.65 7.23
N GLU A 74 -12.19 5.65 8.30
CA GLU A 74 -10.86 6.26 8.28
C GLU A 74 -9.87 5.44 7.45
N ILE A 75 -9.93 4.11 7.53
CA ILE A 75 -9.13 3.21 6.67
C ILE A 75 -9.47 3.45 5.20
N VAL A 76 -10.76 3.54 4.87
CA VAL A 76 -11.22 3.83 3.50
C VAL A 76 -10.79 5.22 3.06
N ALA A 77 -10.93 6.24 3.90
CA ALA A 77 -10.51 7.60 3.58
C ALA A 77 -8.99 7.68 3.33
N LEU A 78 -8.20 6.99 4.15
CA LEU A 78 -6.74 6.93 4.03
C LEU A 78 -6.32 6.13 2.80
N GLY A 79 -6.87 4.94 2.59
CA GLY A 79 -6.52 4.09 1.44
C GLY A 79 -6.93 4.70 0.11
N ASN A 80 -7.99 5.53 0.07
CA ASN A 80 -8.33 6.33 -1.12
C ASN A 80 -7.37 7.49 -1.40
N GLN A 81 -6.39 7.74 -0.52
CA GLN A 81 -5.25 8.62 -0.82
C GLN A 81 -4.08 7.85 -1.45
N ILE A 82 -4.17 6.53 -1.65
CA ILE A 82 -3.16 5.74 -2.35
C ILE A 82 -3.43 5.81 -3.85
N GLU A 83 -2.37 5.99 -4.64
CA GLU A 83 -2.47 5.95 -6.10
C GLU A 83 -3.10 4.65 -6.61
N PHE A 84 -3.96 4.75 -7.63
CA PHE A 84 -4.63 3.60 -8.28
C PHE A 84 -5.54 2.76 -7.38
N THR A 85 -5.80 3.19 -6.14
CA THR A 85 -6.65 2.48 -5.17
C THR A 85 -8.07 3.04 -5.15
N GLN A 86 -9.07 2.17 -4.97
CA GLN A 86 -10.46 2.60 -4.83
C GLN A 86 -11.22 1.72 -3.82
N LEU A 87 -11.10 2.08 -2.54
CA LEU A 87 -11.79 1.44 -1.44
C LEU A 87 -13.21 1.98 -1.24
N SER A 88 -14.13 1.06 -0.90
CA SER A 88 -15.47 1.42 -0.44
C SER A 88 -15.72 0.90 0.97
N SER A 89 -16.43 1.68 1.79
CA SER A 89 -16.77 1.27 3.16
C SER A 89 -17.55 -0.03 3.20
N THR A 90 -18.46 -0.27 2.25
CA THR A 90 -19.23 -1.52 2.18
C THR A 90 -18.33 -2.72 1.90
N ALA A 91 -17.37 -2.60 0.97
CA ALA A 91 -16.43 -3.68 0.68
C ALA A 91 -15.58 -3.99 1.93
N VAL A 92 -14.93 -2.98 2.51
CA VAL A 92 -14.08 -3.17 3.70
C VAL A 92 -14.87 -3.75 4.87
N GLN A 93 -16.12 -3.34 5.07
CA GLN A 93 -17.01 -3.94 6.08
C GLN A 93 -17.26 -5.43 5.83
N ASN A 94 -17.50 -5.83 4.57
CA ASN A 94 -17.68 -7.24 4.23
C ASN A 94 -16.40 -8.05 4.45
N TRP A 95 -15.25 -7.45 4.12
CA TRP A 95 -13.94 -8.09 4.28
C TRP A 95 -13.64 -8.44 5.73
N VAL A 96 -13.74 -7.46 6.63
CA VAL A 96 -13.45 -7.66 8.06
C VAL A 96 -14.49 -8.53 8.77
N LYS A 97 -15.72 -8.62 8.23
CA LYS A 97 -16.79 -9.46 8.82
C LYS A 97 -16.79 -10.89 8.29
N ARG A 98 -16.32 -11.11 7.06
CA ARG A 98 -16.50 -12.39 6.36
C ARG A 98 -15.29 -12.79 5.54
N ASP A 99 -14.88 -11.97 4.57
CA ASP A 99 -14.04 -12.47 3.48
C ASP A 99 -12.59 -12.76 3.94
N VAL A 100 -12.01 -11.88 4.76
CA VAL A 100 -10.65 -12.01 5.32
C VAL A 100 -10.65 -11.82 6.85
N LYS A 101 -11.78 -12.11 7.50
CA LYS A 101 -11.95 -11.98 8.96
C LYS A 101 -10.83 -12.69 9.74
N ASN A 102 -10.44 -13.88 9.28
CA ASN A 102 -9.42 -14.70 9.93
C ASN A 102 -7.98 -14.20 9.69
N LEU A 103 -7.78 -13.20 8.84
CA LEU A 103 -6.47 -12.55 8.66
C LEU A 103 -6.39 -11.24 9.43
N ILE A 104 -7.47 -10.46 9.43
CA ILE A 104 -7.49 -9.13 10.05
C ILE A 104 -7.79 -9.20 11.55
N GLY A 105 -8.68 -10.12 11.96
CA GLY A 105 -9.15 -10.22 13.34
C GLY A 105 -10.08 -9.08 13.75
N SER A 106 -10.40 -9.04 15.06
CA SER A 106 -11.18 -7.96 15.66
C SER A 106 -10.33 -6.70 15.88
N PRO A 107 -10.93 -5.50 15.99
CA PRO A 107 -10.21 -4.27 16.30
C PRO A 107 -9.30 -4.41 17.53
N GLN A 108 -8.03 -4.02 17.40
CA GLN A 108 -7.02 -4.18 18.47
C GLN A 108 -6.90 -2.96 19.39
N ILE A 109 -7.32 -1.77 18.95
CA ILE A 109 -7.25 -0.52 19.72
C ILE A 109 -8.66 -0.10 20.14
N GLY A 110 -9.17 -0.76 21.19
CA GLY A 110 -10.55 -0.58 21.66
C GLY A 110 -11.57 -1.00 20.60
N LYS A 111 -12.25 -0.03 19.97
CA LYS A 111 -13.19 -0.28 18.85
C LYS A 111 -12.59 0.05 17.48
N LYS A 112 -11.28 0.26 17.42
CA LYS A 112 -10.56 0.70 16.21
C LYS A 112 -9.48 -0.29 15.81
N TYR A 113 -9.24 -0.38 14.52
CA TYR A 113 -8.20 -1.22 13.94
C TYR A 113 -6.84 -0.54 14.10
N SER A 114 -5.80 -1.34 14.38
CA SER A 114 -4.42 -0.85 14.47
C SER A 114 -3.88 -0.40 13.10
N VAL A 115 -2.67 0.18 13.10
CA VAL A 115 -1.96 0.56 11.87
C VAL A 115 -1.65 -0.68 11.02
N ASP A 116 -1.21 -1.77 11.63
CA ASP A 116 -0.93 -3.02 10.93
C ASP A 116 -2.21 -3.63 10.34
N GLN A 117 -3.35 -3.56 11.05
CA GLN A 117 -4.64 -3.97 10.50
C GLN A 117 -5.09 -3.12 9.30
N ALA A 118 -4.79 -1.82 9.31
CA ALA A 118 -5.04 -0.97 8.15
C ALA A 118 -4.12 -1.34 6.97
N ALA A 119 -2.83 -1.60 7.22
CA ALA A 119 -1.88 -2.06 6.21
C ALA A 119 -2.32 -3.38 5.56
N MET A 120 -2.76 -4.36 6.36
CA MET A 120 -3.30 -5.63 5.85
C MET A 120 -4.51 -5.41 4.92
N LEU A 121 -5.39 -4.46 5.25
CA LEU A 121 -6.53 -4.13 4.38
C LEU A 121 -6.11 -3.46 3.07
N PHE A 122 -5.03 -2.69 3.06
CA PHE A 122 -4.44 -2.14 1.82
C PHE A 122 -3.81 -3.24 0.96
N ILE A 123 -3.12 -4.20 1.60
CA ILE A 123 -2.59 -5.38 0.92
C ILE A 123 -3.72 -6.21 0.29
N VAL A 124 -4.82 -6.43 1.01
CA VAL A 124 -5.98 -7.15 0.47
C VAL A 124 -6.57 -6.45 -0.74
N GLU A 125 -6.71 -5.12 -0.71
CA GLU A 125 -7.19 -4.34 -1.86
C GLU A 125 -6.28 -4.46 -3.08
N ASP A 126 -4.97 -4.37 -2.88
CA ASP A 126 -3.99 -4.53 -3.96
C ASP A 126 -4.07 -5.93 -4.58
N LEU A 127 -4.10 -6.99 -3.77
CA LEU A 127 -4.23 -8.36 -4.25
C LEU A 127 -5.57 -8.62 -4.94
N LYS A 128 -6.65 -8.00 -4.46
CA LYS A 128 -8.02 -8.18 -4.99
C LYS A 128 -8.19 -7.66 -6.42
N ALA A 129 -7.25 -6.85 -6.91
CA ALA A 129 -7.19 -6.42 -8.30
C ALA A 129 -7.20 -7.60 -9.28
N THR A 130 -6.59 -8.74 -8.90
CA THR A 130 -6.48 -9.93 -9.75
C THR A 130 -6.94 -11.22 -9.05
N LEU A 131 -6.75 -11.34 -7.72
CA LEU A 131 -6.99 -12.59 -6.98
C LEU A 131 -8.40 -12.65 -6.36
N ASP A 132 -8.88 -13.87 -6.12
CA ASP A 132 -10.05 -14.12 -5.26
C ASP A 132 -9.67 -14.21 -3.78
N PHE A 133 -10.67 -14.20 -2.88
CA PHE A 133 -10.42 -14.23 -1.44
C PHE A 133 -9.84 -15.55 -0.94
N ASP A 134 -10.10 -16.67 -1.61
CA ASP A 134 -9.53 -17.96 -1.21
C ASP A 134 -8.02 -17.97 -1.48
N SER A 135 -7.59 -17.47 -2.64
CA SER A 135 -6.18 -17.27 -2.97
C SER A 135 -5.51 -16.25 -2.05
N ILE A 136 -6.17 -15.12 -1.77
CA ILE A 136 -5.63 -14.08 -0.87
C ILE A 136 -5.40 -14.65 0.52
N ARG A 137 -6.37 -15.40 1.08
CA ARG A 137 -6.21 -16.04 2.39
C ARG A 137 -5.01 -16.98 2.42
N LYS A 138 -4.96 -17.93 1.50
CA LYS A 138 -3.86 -18.90 1.43
C LYS A 138 -2.48 -18.26 1.30
N ILE A 139 -2.37 -17.17 0.54
CA ILE A 139 -1.09 -16.49 0.35
C ILE A 139 -0.70 -15.68 1.58
N LEU A 140 -1.64 -14.96 2.19
CA LEU A 140 -1.35 -14.14 3.35
C LEU A 140 -1.14 -14.99 4.62
N ASP A 141 -1.81 -16.13 4.76
CA ASP A 141 -1.59 -17.10 5.84
C ASP A 141 -0.14 -17.67 5.82
N LEU A 142 0.54 -17.64 4.67
CA LEU A 142 1.95 -18.04 4.56
C LEU A 142 2.92 -16.95 5.06
N LEU A 143 2.47 -15.70 5.20
CA LEU A 143 3.29 -14.55 5.60
C LEU A 143 2.97 -14.10 7.02
N PHE A 144 1.68 -13.89 7.27
CA PHE A 144 1.10 -13.49 8.53
C PHE A 144 0.48 -14.76 9.10
N ASN A 145 1.07 -15.27 10.17
CA ASN A 145 0.67 -16.51 10.80
C ASN A 145 -0.64 -16.30 11.59
N ASP A 146 -0.86 -17.07 12.66
CA ASP A 146 -2.13 -17.07 13.40
C ASP A 146 -2.54 -15.65 13.88
N LEU A 147 -3.84 -15.40 13.96
CA LEU A 147 -4.37 -14.17 14.57
C LEU A 147 -3.97 -14.03 16.03
N ASP A 148 -3.88 -15.17 16.72
CA ASP A 148 -3.70 -15.25 18.17
C ASP A 148 -2.22 -15.19 18.58
N ASP A 149 -1.30 -15.44 17.64
CA ASP A 149 0.15 -15.27 17.81
C ASP A 149 0.74 -14.63 16.54
N ARG A 150 1.26 -13.41 16.70
CA ARG A 150 1.93 -12.67 15.61
C ARG A 150 3.45 -12.72 15.73
N SER A 151 3.98 -13.32 16.80
CA SER A 151 5.43 -13.38 17.04
C SER A 151 6.14 -14.36 16.11
N ASP A 152 5.38 -15.22 15.43
CA ASP A 152 5.83 -16.19 14.44
C ASP A 152 5.44 -15.81 12.99
N ASP A 153 5.00 -14.56 12.77
CA ASP A 153 4.87 -13.99 11.43
C ASP A 153 6.23 -14.04 10.72
N LEU A 154 6.26 -14.47 9.46
CA LEU A 154 7.50 -14.42 8.66
C LEU A 154 7.91 -12.98 8.38
N ILE A 155 6.92 -12.12 8.16
CA ILE A 155 7.13 -10.71 7.87
C ILE A 155 5.94 -9.92 8.39
N GLU A 156 6.20 -8.80 9.07
CA GLU A 156 5.11 -7.94 9.54
C GLU A 156 4.38 -7.26 8.35
N PRO A 157 3.08 -6.88 8.51
CA PRO A 157 2.29 -6.33 7.42
C PRO A 157 2.87 -5.07 6.77
N ILE A 158 3.38 -4.11 7.54
CA ILE A 158 3.89 -2.86 6.98
C ILE A 158 5.24 -3.06 6.27
N PRO A 159 6.22 -3.80 6.82
CA PRO A 159 7.42 -4.19 6.07
C PRO A 159 7.11 -4.92 4.77
N PHE A 160 6.17 -5.87 4.76
CA PHE A 160 5.74 -6.54 3.53
C PHE A 160 5.11 -5.55 2.54
N TYR A 161 4.22 -4.67 3.01
CA TYR A 161 3.61 -3.62 2.20
C TYR A 161 4.64 -2.70 1.56
N SER A 162 5.62 -2.24 2.35
CA SER A 162 6.72 -1.39 1.91
C SER A 162 7.60 -2.07 0.87
N ALA A 163 7.89 -3.36 1.06
CA ALA A 163 8.74 -4.15 0.18
C ALA A 163 8.16 -4.25 -1.24
N TYR A 164 6.93 -4.74 -1.41
CA TYR A 164 6.36 -4.85 -2.77
C TYR A 164 6.02 -3.47 -3.37
N ALA A 165 5.75 -2.45 -2.55
CA ALA A 165 5.58 -1.09 -3.03
C ALA A 165 6.88 -0.56 -3.67
N ALA A 166 8.03 -0.79 -3.04
CA ALA A 166 9.34 -0.42 -3.58
C ALA A 166 9.66 -1.19 -4.88
N ILE A 167 9.38 -2.50 -4.92
CA ILE A 167 9.56 -3.33 -6.12
C ILE A 167 8.69 -2.81 -7.28
N PHE A 168 7.42 -2.53 -7.01
CA PHE A 168 6.51 -1.94 -7.99
C PHE A 168 7.02 -0.59 -8.51
N GLU A 169 7.44 0.31 -7.63
CA GLU A 169 7.93 1.64 -8.04
C GLU A 169 9.16 1.52 -8.95
N LYS A 170 10.12 0.66 -8.61
CA LYS A 170 11.29 0.40 -9.47
C LYS A 170 10.88 -0.16 -10.83
N ALA A 171 10.02 -1.18 -10.85
CA ALA A 171 9.57 -1.81 -12.09
C ALA A 171 8.75 -0.85 -12.98
N HIS A 172 7.89 -0.03 -12.36
CA HIS A 172 7.09 0.98 -13.04
C HIS A 172 7.96 2.08 -13.67
N HIS A 173 9.01 2.54 -12.97
CA HIS A 173 9.97 3.49 -13.53
C HIS A 173 10.78 2.88 -14.68
N HIS A 174 11.24 1.62 -14.57
CA HIS A 174 11.95 0.93 -15.66
C HIS A 174 11.07 0.76 -16.91
N ASN A 175 9.78 0.45 -16.75
CA ASN A 175 8.82 0.34 -17.86
C ASN A 175 8.69 1.66 -18.63
N ILE A 176 8.60 2.80 -17.92
CA ILE A 176 8.51 4.12 -18.54
C ILE A 176 9.75 4.45 -19.39
N LEU A 177 10.92 3.94 -19.03
CA LEU A 177 12.20 4.22 -19.72
C LEU A 177 12.45 3.33 -20.95
N GLY A 178 11.58 2.34 -21.23
CA GLY A 178 11.56 1.62 -22.51
C GLY A 178 12.60 0.50 -22.70
N GLU A 179 13.23 0.01 -21.62
CA GLU A 179 14.19 -1.09 -21.70
C GLU A 179 13.46 -2.46 -21.73
N ASN A 180 13.43 -3.13 -22.90
CA ASN A 180 12.97 -4.51 -23.14
C ASN A 180 11.63 -4.93 -22.49
N MET A 181 10.56 -4.74 -23.26
CA MET A 181 9.18 -4.43 -22.83
C MET A 181 8.34 -5.52 -22.14
N HIS A 182 8.79 -6.78 -21.97
CA HIS A 182 7.98 -7.78 -21.24
C HIS A 182 8.81 -8.71 -20.34
N ASP A 183 9.88 -9.29 -20.87
CA ASP A 183 10.83 -10.07 -20.06
C ASP A 183 11.59 -9.18 -19.06
N GLY A 184 11.74 -7.89 -19.36
CA GLY A 184 12.45 -6.94 -18.50
C GLY A 184 11.71 -6.65 -17.19
N ILE A 185 10.39 -6.49 -17.23
CA ILE A 185 9.59 -6.14 -16.05
C ILE A 185 9.48 -7.33 -15.10
N GLU A 186 9.14 -8.52 -15.61
CA GLU A 186 9.05 -9.71 -14.77
C GLU A 186 10.42 -10.03 -14.15
N ARG A 187 11.50 -9.96 -14.94
CA ARG A 187 12.86 -10.17 -14.44
C ARG A 187 13.26 -9.11 -13.42
N CYS A 188 12.94 -7.84 -13.66
CA CYS A 188 13.16 -6.75 -12.71
C CYS A 188 12.44 -7.03 -11.40
N ILE A 189 11.15 -7.35 -11.42
CA ILE A 189 10.36 -7.65 -10.22
C ILE A 189 10.95 -8.85 -9.47
N LYS A 190 11.30 -9.94 -10.17
CA LYS A 190 11.91 -11.13 -9.56
C LYS A 190 13.28 -10.82 -8.92
N GLN A 191 14.12 -10.06 -9.62
CA GLN A 191 15.44 -9.68 -9.12
C GLN A 191 15.32 -8.79 -7.88
N GLU A 192 14.44 -7.78 -7.94
CA GLU A 192 14.21 -6.85 -6.83
C GLU A 192 13.56 -7.55 -5.62
N ALA A 193 12.68 -8.53 -5.84
CA ALA A 193 12.13 -9.37 -4.78
C ALA A 193 13.25 -10.13 -4.05
N LEU A 194 14.16 -10.77 -4.78
CA LEU A 194 15.30 -11.48 -4.20
C LEU A 194 16.25 -10.53 -3.45
N GLN A 195 16.57 -9.36 -4.01
CA GLN A 195 17.42 -8.36 -3.35
C GLN A 195 16.79 -7.80 -2.07
N THR A 196 15.47 -7.68 -2.04
CA THR A 196 14.74 -7.26 -0.82
C THR A 196 14.92 -8.31 0.30
N LEU A 197 15.04 -9.60 -0.05
CA LEU A 197 15.28 -10.66 0.93
C LEU A 197 16.62 -10.55 1.65
N ASP A 198 17.63 -9.94 1.05
CA ASP A 198 18.92 -9.71 1.71
C ASP A 198 18.80 -8.78 2.92
N SER A 199 17.71 -8.00 3.00
CA SER A 199 17.40 -7.12 4.13
C SER A 199 16.65 -7.82 5.26
N PHE A 200 16.11 -9.02 5.03
CA PHE A 200 15.45 -9.83 6.06
C PHE A 200 16.43 -10.87 6.61
N GLN A 201 16.68 -10.86 7.92
CA GLN A 201 17.53 -11.84 8.57
C GLN A 201 16.73 -13.12 8.92
N ASP A 202 17.42 -14.26 8.97
CA ASP A 202 16.94 -15.54 9.52
C ASP A 202 15.89 -16.37 8.74
N PHE A 203 15.70 -16.14 7.43
CA PHE A 203 14.88 -17.05 6.60
C PHE A 203 15.62 -18.30 6.11
N THR A 204 14.94 -19.44 6.21
CA THR A 204 15.28 -20.68 5.47
C THR A 204 15.12 -20.48 3.96
N ASP A 205 15.76 -21.33 3.16
CA ASP A 205 15.64 -21.26 1.69
C ASP A 205 14.18 -21.41 1.22
N GLN A 206 13.41 -22.28 1.88
CA GLN A 206 11.98 -22.43 1.60
C GLN A 206 11.18 -21.15 1.92
N GLN A 207 11.45 -20.48 3.04
CA GLN A 207 10.79 -19.22 3.39
C GLN A 207 11.17 -18.11 2.40
N LYS A 208 12.43 -18.05 1.96
CA LYS A 208 12.87 -17.10 0.92
C LYS A 208 12.09 -17.30 -0.38
N ASP A 209 11.94 -18.54 -0.83
CA ASP A 209 11.17 -18.84 -2.04
C ASP A 209 9.70 -18.44 -1.91
N ILE A 210 9.08 -18.71 -0.76
CA ILE A 210 7.70 -18.32 -0.47
C ILE A 210 7.55 -16.80 -0.49
N VAL A 211 8.34 -16.08 0.31
CA VAL A 211 8.24 -14.61 0.42
C VAL A 211 8.54 -13.93 -0.91
N SER A 212 9.57 -14.39 -1.65
CA SER A 212 9.90 -13.86 -2.98
C SER A 212 8.73 -14.00 -3.96
N ASN A 213 8.12 -15.19 -4.04
CA ASN A 213 6.99 -15.44 -4.94
C ASN A 213 5.78 -14.58 -4.57
N ILE A 214 5.55 -14.34 -3.28
CA ILE A 214 4.43 -13.51 -2.82
C ILE A 214 4.70 -12.02 -3.08
N LEU A 215 5.94 -11.54 -2.91
CA LEU A 215 6.36 -10.18 -3.29
C LEU A 215 6.19 -9.93 -4.79
N VAL A 216 6.60 -10.88 -5.63
CA VAL A 216 6.39 -10.84 -7.08
C VAL A 216 4.90 -10.76 -7.40
N THR A 217 4.09 -11.63 -6.76
CA THR A 217 2.64 -11.65 -6.94
C THR A 217 2.00 -10.31 -6.57
N ALA A 218 2.28 -9.79 -5.38
CA ALA A 218 1.75 -8.51 -4.92
C ALA A 218 2.14 -7.35 -5.86
N SER A 219 3.41 -7.28 -6.27
CA SER A 219 3.91 -6.28 -7.22
C SER A 219 3.16 -6.32 -8.57
N LEU A 220 2.91 -7.52 -9.09
CA LEU A 220 2.14 -7.71 -10.33
C LEU A 220 0.67 -7.33 -10.17
N THR A 221 0.06 -7.59 -9.01
CA THR A 221 -1.33 -7.16 -8.76
C THR A 221 -1.46 -5.63 -8.68
N VAL A 222 -0.47 -4.93 -8.13
CA VAL A 222 -0.42 -3.46 -8.17
C VAL A 222 -0.26 -2.95 -9.60
N LEU A 223 0.61 -3.57 -10.41
CA LEU A 223 0.77 -3.22 -11.83
C LEU A 223 -0.54 -3.43 -12.62
N SER A 224 -1.29 -4.50 -12.32
CA SER A 224 -2.63 -4.74 -12.86
C SER A 224 -3.60 -3.62 -12.46
N ALA A 225 -3.61 -3.20 -11.18
CA ALA A 225 -4.44 -2.10 -10.70
C ALA A 225 -4.10 -0.77 -11.40
N TYR A 226 -2.81 -0.51 -11.64
CA TYR A 226 -2.35 0.64 -12.42
C TYR A 226 -2.94 0.65 -13.84
N TYR A 227 -2.77 -0.43 -14.60
CA TYR A 227 -3.31 -0.51 -15.97
C TYR A 227 -4.84 -0.45 -16.02
N LYS A 228 -5.52 -1.01 -15.01
CA LYS A 228 -6.97 -0.86 -14.85
C LYS A 228 -7.38 0.59 -14.62
N SER A 229 -6.64 1.33 -13.78
CA SER A 229 -6.86 2.76 -13.55
C SER A 229 -6.60 3.58 -14.82
N LEU A 230 -5.51 3.29 -15.54
CA LEU A 230 -5.19 3.92 -16.82
C LEU A 230 -6.28 3.68 -17.87
N THR A 231 -6.83 2.47 -17.94
CA THR A 231 -7.95 2.15 -18.82
C THR A 231 -9.17 3.01 -18.51
N LYS A 232 -9.56 3.12 -17.23
CA LYS A 232 -10.68 3.98 -16.80
C LYS A 232 -10.46 5.45 -17.18
N LYS A 233 -9.22 5.94 -17.06
CA LYS A 233 -8.86 7.31 -17.45
C LYS A 233 -9.14 7.55 -18.94
N TYR A 234 -8.71 6.63 -19.81
CA TYR A 234 -8.96 6.76 -21.25
C TYR A 234 -10.44 6.65 -21.61
N VAL A 235 -11.17 5.72 -21.00
CA VAL A 235 -12.64 5.62 -21.17
C VAL A 235 -13.32 6.93 -20.78
N THR A 236 -12.95 7.50 -19.62
CA THR A 236 -13.50 8.76 -19.14
C THR A 236 -13.21 9.91 -20.11
N ALA A 237 -11.97 10.02 -20.59
CA ALA A 237 -11.58 11.03 -21.57
C ALA A 237 -12.38 10.89 -22.88
N THR A 238 -12.55 9.67 -23.39
CA THR A 238 -13.35 9.40 -24.59
C THR A 238 -14.81 9.79 -24.41
N LEU A 239 -15.42 9.48 -23.26
CA LEU A 239 -16.80 9.82 -22.98
C LEU A 239 -17.01 11.34 -22.83
N PHE A 240 -16.06 12.07 -22.23
CA PHE A 240 -16.10 13.53 -22.13
C PHE A 240 -16.00 14.24 -23.49
N LEU A 241 -15.35 13.64 -24.49
CA LEU A 241 -15.27 14.21 -25.84
C LEU A 241 -16.57 14.06 -26.64
N ASN A 242 -17.49 13.19 -26.19
CA ASN A 242 -18.75 12.88 -26.87
C ASN A 242 -20.00 13.40 -26.12
N GLY A 243 -19.84 14.17 -25.03
CA GLY A 243 -20.93 14.75 -24.24
C GLY A 243 -20.85 16.26 -24.18
#